data_AF-F8GVZ0-F1
#
_entry.id   AF-F8GVZ0-F1
#
_cell.length_a   1.000
_cell.length_b   1.000
_cell.length_c   1.000
_cell.angle_alpha   90.00
_cell.angle_beta   90.00
_cell.angle_gamma   90.00
#
_symmetry.space_group_name_H-M   'P 1'
#
loop_
_entity.id
_entity.type
_entity.pdbx_description
1 polymer ?
#
loop_
_entity_poly.entity_id
_entity_poly.type
_entity_poly.pdbx_seq_one_letter_code
_entity_poly.pdbx_strand_id
1 'polypeptide(L)'
;MQNRSSALQTDRPRSHEEPYGTRDGIDPAHVPPGLTTAQARARLAEVGRNVLPQAAPRSVVAVFLRQFLSPLIYILLAAAAVSLALGDLKDALFIGAVLLINSVIGTAQEHTADKATVALRKMEQVRASVLEPYAGKSLHSNHGQRVIIGQRLMQTASDVFLGWIRGKNGRDFYIRQLRDMKLSAVIEDWDTGMLRQYGRMCAHALARAHARSGDAAMIAGYMGSGQTFDDAICEFATEYCSQNRNDYRAFLAAIRKGRIEARMDQE
;
A
#
# COMPACT_ATOMS: atom_id res chain seq x y z
N MET A 1 -12.32 -20.06 -46.28
CA MET A 1 -12.81 -18.66 -46.26
C MET A 1 -14.31 -18.67 -46.51
N GLN A 2 -15.11 -18.31 -45.50
CA GLN A 2 -16.51 -17.78 -45.53
C GLN A 2 -17.07 -17.98 -44.10
N ASN A 3 -16.94 -16.98 -43.23
CA ASN A 3 -17.86 -15.85 -42.96
C ASN A 3 -18.90 -16.19 -41.87
N ARG A 4 -18.55 -15.91 -40.60
CA ARG A 4 -19.49 -15.86 -39.47
C ARG A 4 -19.74 -14.38 -39.14
N SER A 5 -20.73 -13.77 -39.79
CA SER A 5 -21.41 -12.59 -39.26
C SER A 5 -22.55 -13.06 -38.37
N SER A 6 -22.27 -13.22 -37.08
CA SER A 6 -23.31 -13.21 -36.05
C SER A 6 -23.15 -11.90 -35.29
N ALA A 7 -24.09 -11.00 -35.51
CA ALA A 7 -24.11 -9.65 -34.97
C ALA A 7 -23.87 -9.66 -33.45
N LEU A 8 -22.81 -8.97 -33.01
CA LEU A 8 -22.70 -8.44 -31.67
C LEU A 8 -23.68 -7.27 -31.59
N GLN A 9 -24.88 -7.57 -31.13
CA GLN A 9 -25.89 -6.58 -30.80
C GLN A 9 -25.34 -5.80 -29.60
N THR A 10 -24.74 -4.64 -29.87
CA THR A 10 -24.22 -3.73 -28.85
C THR A 10 -25.41 -3.13 -28.11
N ASP A 11 -25.59 -3.51 -26.84
CA ASP A 11 -26.57 -2.87 -25.98
C ASP A 11 -26.31 -1.36 -25.90
N ARG A 12 -27.40 -0.58 -25.89
CA ARG A 12 -27.34 0.88 -25.80
C ARG A 12 -26.70 1.30 -24.45
N PRO A 13 -25.94 2.41 -24.40
CA PRO A 13 -25.45 2.96 -23.15
C PRO A 13 -26.62 3.41 -22.25
N ARG A 14 -26.57 3.04 -20.96
CA ARG A 14 -27.54 3.44 -19.92
C ARG A 14 -27.60 4.97 -19.74
N SER A 15 -28.79 5.50 -19.48
CA SER A 15 -29.00 6.90 -19.07
C SER A 15 -28.80 7.07 -17.55
N HIS A 16 -28.43 8.29 -17.13
CA HIS A 16 -28.14 8.67 -15.74
C HIS A 16 -29.32 8.52 -14.76
N GLU A 17 -30.55 8.33 -15.26
CA GLU A 17 -31.77 8.21 -14.44
C GLU A 17 -32.08 6.76 -14.03
N GLU A 18 -31.33 5.76 -14.53
CA GLU A 18 -31.50 4.39 -14.08
C GLU A 18 -30.95 4.22 -12.65
N PRO A 19 -31.74 3.68 -11.69
CA PRO A 19 -31.26 3.39 -10.34
C PRO A 19 -29.99 2.54 -10.39
N TYR A 20 -29.13 2.62 -9.36
CA TYR A 20 -28.01 1.67 -9.17
C TYR A 20 -28.54 0.24 -8.96
N GLY A 21 -29.07 -0.36 -10.02
CA GLY A 21 -29.41 -1.75 -10.13
C GLY A 21 -28.11 -2.56 -10.16
N THR A 22 -28.18 -3.70 -9.48
CA THR A 22 -27.23 -4.82 -9.54
C THR A 22 -26.53 -4.92 -10.90
N ARG A 23 -25.19 -4.86 -10.86
CA ARG A 23 -24.24 -5.14 -11.96
C ARG A 23 -24.86 -5.97 -13.07
N ASP A 24 -24.83 -5.48 -14.30
CA ASP A 24 -25.17 -6.30 -15.47
C ASP A 24 -24.24 -7.53 -15.50
N GLY A 25 -24.85 -8.70 -15.34
CA GLY A 25 -24.16 -9.99 -15.17
C GLY A 25 -24.18 -10.58 -13.75
N ILE A 26 -24.67 -9.85 -12.75
CA ILE A 26 -25.12 -10.43 -11.49
C ILE A 26 -26.64 -10.31 -11.50
N ASP A 27 -27.31 -11.41 -11.89
CA ASP A 27 -28.74 -11.55 -11.64
C ASP A 27 -29.01 -11.17 -10.16
N PRO A 28 -29.85 -10.17 -9.84
CA PRO A 28 -30.18 -9.83 -8.46
C PRO A 28 -30.78 -11.00 -7.68
N ALA A 29 -31.36 -11.99 -8.37
CA ALA A 29 -31.76 -13.27 -7.79
C ALA A 29 -30.58 -14.24 -7.56
N HIS A 30 -29.36 -13.87 -7.99
CA HIS A 30 -28.13 -14.67 -7.96
C HIS A 30 -26.93 -13.95 -7.33
N VAL A 31 -27.15 -12.86 -6.57
CA VAL A 31 -26.17 -12.44 -5.56
C VAL A 31 -26.04 -13.60 -4.58
N PRO A 32 -24.90 -14.33 -4.55
CA PRO A 32 -24.79 -15.46 -3.64
C PRO A 32 -25.04 -14.90 -2.24
N PRO A 33 -25.95 -15.51 -1.45
CA PRO A 33 -26.17 -15.06 -0.09
C PRO A 33 -24.82 -14.95 0.60
N GLY A 34 -24.61 -13.82 1.29
CA GLY A 34 -23.41 -13.61 2.07
C GLY A 34 -23.14 -14.84 2.95
N LEU A 35 -21.87 -15.15 3.19
CA LEU A 35 -21.52 -16.34 3.94
C LEU A 35 -22.24 -16.35 5.28
N THR A 36 -22.90 -17.47 5.60
CA THR A 36 -23.45 -17.67 6.93
C THR A 36 -22.32 -17.64 7.96
N THR A 37 -22.63 -17.28 9.21
CA THR A 37 -21.65 -17.26 10.29
C THR A 37 -20.96 -18.61 10.48
N ALA A 38 -21.70 -19.70 10.24
CA ALA A 38 -21.15 -21.06 10.25
C ALA A 38 -20.15 -21.31 9.11
N GLN A 39 -20.47 -20.90 7.88
CA GLN A 39 -19.58 -21.03 6.73
C GLN A 39 -18.35 -20.12 6.82
N ALA A 40 -18.50 -18.91 7.37
CA ALA A 40 -17.39 -18.02 7.64
C ALA A 40 -16.46 -18.62 8.71
N ARG A 41 -17.02 -19.20 9.78
CA ARG A 41 -16.25 -19.87 10.86
C ARG A 41 -15.56 -21.14 10.36
N ALA A 42 -16.22 -21.95 9.51
CA ALA A 42 -15.62 -23.12 8.89
C ALA A 42 -14.43 -22.75 8.00
N ARG A 43 -14.57 -21.72 7.15
CA ARG A 43 -13.46 -21.21 6.34
C ARG A 43 -12.34 -20.59 7.18
N LEU A 44 -12.68 -19.92 8.28
CA LEU A 44 -11.68 -19.39 9.21
C LEU A 44 -10.89 -20.50 9.91
N ALA A 45 -11.53 -21.63 10.22
CA ALA A 45 -10.87 -22.79 10.80
C ALA A 45 -9.99 -23.54 9.79
N GLU A 46 -10.41 -23.59 8.52
CA GLU A 46 -9.68 -24.26 7.44
C GLU A 46 -8.49 -23.44 6.92
N VAL A 47 -8.72 -22.15 6.62
CA VAL A 47 -7.73 -21.28 5.96
C VAL A 47 -6.92 -20.48 6.96
N GLY A 48 -7.39 -20.41 8.21
CA GLY A 48 -6.79 -19.58 9.26
C GLY A 48 -7.21 -18.11 9.14
N ARG A 49 -6.79 -17.32 10.13
CA ARG A 49 -6.98 -15.87 10.10
C ARG A 49 -6.25 -15.29 8.89
N ASN A 50 -6.87 -14.34 8.19
CA ASN A 50 -6.24 -13.59 7.10
C ASN A 50 -5.21 -12.58 7.67
N VAL A 51 -4.20 -13.12 8.35
CA VAL A 51 -3.10 -12.40 8.99
C VAL A 51 -1.83 -13.04 8.46
N LEU A 52 -0.91 -12.22 7.95
CA LEU A 52 0.38 -12.71 7.49
C LEU A 52 1.16 -13.32 8.66
N PRO A 53 1.85 -14.46 8.47
CA PRO A 53 2.66 -15.08 9.51
C PRO A 53 3.65 -14.09 10.11
N GLN A 54 3.65 -13.96 11.44
CA GLN A 54 4.59 -13.09 12.15
C GLN A 54 5.82 -13.93 12.53
N ALA A 55 6.96 -13.65 11.92
CA ALA A 55 8.23 -14.13 12.45
C ALA A 55 8.50 -13.40 13.77
N ALA A 56 8.82 -14.15 14.83
CA ALA A 56 9.17 -13.57 16.12
C ALA A 56 10.34 -12.58 15.94
N PRO A 57 10.29 -11.37 16.54
CA PRO A 57 11.39 -10.44 16.47
C PRO A 57 12.64 -11.10 17.06
N ARG A 58 13.73 -11.15 16.30
CA ARG A 58 15.02 -11.65 16.81
C ARG A 58 15.54 -10.64 17.83
N SER A 59 15.97 -11.09 19.00
CA SER A 59 16.53 -10.18 19.99
C SER A 59 17.91 -9.69 19.55
N VAL A 60 18.17 -8.39 19.68
CA VAL A 60 19.45 -7.75 19.31
C VAL A 60 20.62 -8.42 20.04
N VAL A 61 20.41 -8.80 21.31
CA VAL A 61 21.39 -9.51 22.13
C VAL A 61 21.67 -10.92 21.58
N ALA A 62 20.64 -11.64 21.14
CA ALA A 62 20.84 -12.97 20.55
C ALA A 62 21.59 -12.90 19.20
N VAL A 63 21.37 -11.86 18.40
CA VAL A 63 22.13 -11.63 17.16
C VAL A 63 23.59 -11.30 17.48
N PHE A 64 23.83 -10.44 18.46
CA PHE A 64 25.18 -10.10 18.93
C PHE A 64 25.95 -11.34 19.42
N LEU A 65 25.34 -12.14 20.29
CA LEU A 65 25.97 -13.35 20.84
C LEU A 65 26.18 -14.43 19.78
N ARG A 66 25.30 -14.52 18.78
CA ARG A 66 25.47 -15.43 17.65
C ARG A 66 26.69 -15.13 16.80
N GLN A 67 27.13 -13.88 16.73
CA GLN A 67 28.35 -13.55 15.99
C GLN A 67 29.55 -14.33 16.52
N PHE A 68 29.63 -14.50 17.84
CA PHE A 68 30.70 -15.24 18.52
C PHE A 68 30.65 -16.76 18.32
N LEU A 69 29.55 -17.29 17.74
CA LEU A 69 29.41 -18.72 17.42
C LEU A 69 29.95 -19.08 16.03
N SER A 70 30.56 -18.13 15.31
CA SER A 70 31.10 -18.39 13.96
C SER A 70 32.45 -19.12 14.03
N PRO A 71 32.71 -20.11 13.15
CA PRO A 71 33.96 -20.88 13.14
C PRO A 71 35.23 -20.03 13.03
N LEU A 72 35.13 -18.90 12.32
CA LEU A 72 36.23 -17.95 12.12
C LEU A 72 36.56 -17.22 13.45
N ILE A 73 35.56 -16.87 14.25
CA ILE A 73 35.77 -16.21 15.55
C ILE A 73 36.44 -17.14 16.56
N TYR A 74 36.17 -18.45 16.50
CA TYR A 74 36.89 -19.41 17.35
C TYR A 74 38.39 -19.45 17.05
N ILE A 75 38.78 -19.32 15.77
CA ILE A 75 40.19 -19.24 15.38
C ILE A 75 40.82 -17.95 15.95
N LEU A 76 40.12 -16.81 15.88
CA LEU A 76 40.62 -15.55 16.45
C LEU A 76 40.68 -15.57 17.98
N LEU A 77 39.69 -16.18 18.64
CA LEU A 77 39.71 -16.37 20.09
C LEU A 77 40.87 -17.26 20.53
N ALA A 78 41.15 -18.33 19.79
CA ALA A 78 42.32 -19.17 20.02
C ALA A 78 43.63 -18.38 19.83
N ALA A 79 43.73 -17.57 18.78
CA ALA A 79 44.90 -16.70 18.55
C ALA A 79 45.08 -15.65 19.67
N ALA A 80 43.99 -15.04 20.14
CA ALA A 80 44.02 -14.10 21.26
C ALA A 80 44.45 -14.79 22.57
N ALA A 81 43.97 -16.00 22.83
CA ALA A 81 44.37 -16.79 24.00
C ALA A 81 45.85 -17.18 23.96
N VAL A 82 46.37 -17.55 22.78
CA VAL A 82 47.80 -17.85 22.59
C VAL A 82 48.65 -16.59 22.81
N SER A 83 48.24 -15.42 22.29
CA SER A 83 48.94 -14.15 22.53
C SER A 83 48.98 -13.78 24.02
N LEU A 84 47.87 -13.96 24.73
CA LEU A 84 47.80 -13.78 26.19
C LEU A 84 48.74 -14.72 26.93
N ALA A 85 48.80 -16.00 26.53
CA ALA A 85 49.71 -16.98 27.12
C ALA A 85 51.19 -16.63 26.89
N LEU A 86 51.50 -15.97 25.78
CA LEU A 86 52.84 -15.45 25.45
C LEU A 86 53.15 -14.11 26.16
N GLY A 87 52.18 -13.53 26.87
CA GLY A 87 52.33 -12.24 27.56
C GLY A 87 52.18 -11.01 26.66
N ASP A 88 51.78 -11.18 25.39
CA ASP A 88 51.56 -10.07 24.47
C ASP A 88 50.14 -9.51 24.61
N LEU A 89 49.99 -8.61 25.58
CA LEU A 89 48.73 -7.96 25.86
C LEU A 89 48.26 -7.05 24.70
N LYS A 90 49.19 -6.51 23.89
CA LYS A 90 48.85 -5.59 22.80
C LYS A 90 48.19 -6.34 21.66
N ASP A 91 48.73 -7.48 21.29
CA ASP A 91 48.18 -8.32 20.22
C ASP A 91 46.83 -8.92 20.61
N ALA A 92 46.70 -9.42 21.85
CA ALA A 92 45.42 -9.91 22.36
C ALA A 92 44.34 -8.81 22.38
N LEU A 93 44.70 -7.58 22.80
CA LEU A 93 43.78 -6.44 22.80
C LEU A 93 43.36 -6.03 21.39
N PHE A 94 44.29 -6.06 20.43
CA PHE A 94 44.01 -5.77 19.03
C PHE A 94 42.99 -6.74 18.43
N ILE A 95 43.18 -8.04 18.65
CA ILE A 95 42.25 -9.08 18.18
C ILE A 95 40.88 -8.90 18.84
N GLY A 96 40.84 -8.62 20.14
CA GLY A 96 39.60 -8.34 20.87
C GLY A 96 38.82 -7.14 20.31
N ALA A 97 39.52 -6.05 19.97
CA ALA A 97 38.92 -4.87 19.35
C ALA A 97 38.32 -5.19 17.97
N VAL A 98 39.03 -5.95 17.14
CA VAL A 98 38.52 -6.39 15.82
C VAL A 98 37.25 -7.24 15.95
N LEU A 99 37.22 -8.17 16.90
CA LEU A 99 36.04 -9.00 17.17
C LEU A 99 34.83 -8.17 17.62
N LEU A 100 35.06 -7.19 18.50
CA LEU A 100 34.03 -6.28 18.96
C LEU A 100 33.45 -5.45 17.80
N ILE A 101 34.32 -4.85 16.98
CA ILE A 101 33.94 -4.03 15.82
C ILE A 101 33.13 -4.87 14.83
N ASN A 102 33.61 -6.07 14.48
CA ASN A 102 32.91 -6.97 13.57
C ASN A 102 31.52 -7.37 14.10
N SER A 103 31.38 -7.53 15.41
CA SER A 103 30.09 -7.87 16.04
C SER A 103 29.11 -6.69 16.03
N VAL A 104 29.59 -5.47 16.24
CA VAL A 104 28.78 -4.24 16.14
C VAL A 104 28.34 -4.01 14.69
N ILE A 105 29.25 -4.16 13.72
CA ILE A 105 28.93 -4.00 12.30
C ILE A 105 27.94 -5.08 11.85
N GLY A 106 28.18 -6.35 12.20
CA GLY A 106 27.31 -7.47 11.86
C GLY A 106 25.90 -7.31 12.41
N THR A 107 25.77 -6.90 13.69
CA THR A 107 24.46 -6.62 14.29
C THR A 107 23.73 -5.45 13.63
N ALA A 108 24.45 -4.38 13.26
CA ALA A 108 23.87 -3.25 12.53
C ALA A 108 23.41 -3.62 11.11
N GLN A 109 24.18 -4.46 10.41
CA GLN A 109 23.83 -4.98 9.08
C GLN A 109 22.61 -5.91 9.13
N GLU A 110 22.55 -6.83 10.09
CA GLU A 110 21.41 -7.74 10.26
C GLU A 110 20.12 -6.97 10.62
N HIS A 111 20.21 -5.98 11.51
CA HIS A 111 19.05 -5.13 11.84
C HIS A 111 18.56 -4.31 10.64
N THR A 112 19.44 -3.99 9.69
CA THR A 112 19.07 -3.33 8.43
C THR A 112 18.43 -4.31 7.46
N ALA A 113 18.86 -5.59 7.44
CA ALA A 113 18.28 -6.63 6.61
C ALA A 113 16.85 -7.02 7.02
N ASP A 114 16.55 -7.08 8.33
CA ASP A 114 15.20 -7.37 8.83
C ASP A 114 14.15 -6.32 8.41
N LYS A 115 14.57 -5.07 8.16
CA LYS A 115 13.68 -4.02 7.62
C LYS A 115 13.18 -4.33 6.21
N ALA A 116 13.95 -5.09 5.41
CA ALA A 116 13.51 -5.53 4.08
C ALA A 116 12.35 -6.53 4.17
N THR A 117 12.31 -7.38 5.20
CA THR A 117 11.19 -8.30 5.45
C THR A 117 9.92 -7.57 5.88
N VAL A 118 10.04 -6.39 6.51
CA VAL A 118 8.91 -5.51 6.80
C VAL A 118 8.33 -4.90 5.52
N ALA A 119 9.13 -4.69 4.46
CA ALA A 119 8.62 -4.19 3.17
C ALA A 119 7.62 -5.18 2.51
N LEU A 120 7.81 -6.49 2.70
CA LEU A 120 6.83 -7.51 2.27
C LEU A 120 5.49 -7.37 2.99
N ARG A 121 5.44 -6.73 4.16
CA ARG A 121 4.21 -6.52 4.94
C ARG A 121 3.33 -5.41 4.39
N LYS A 122 3.86 -4.55 3.51
CA LYS A 122 3.10 -3.49 2.81
C LYS A 122 2.56 -3.97 1.45
N MET A 123 2.22 -5.25 1.34
CA MET A 123 1.49 -5.78 0.18
C MET A 123 0.02 -5.38 0.28
N GLU A 124 -0.40 -4.44 -0.55
CA GLU A 124 -1.78 -4.01 -0.63
C GLU A 124 -2.44 -4.68 -1.84
N GLN A 125 -3.60 -5.30 -1.62
CA GLN A 125 -4.37 -5.92 -2.70
C GLN A 125 -4.96 -4.82 -3.60
N VAL A 126 -4.75 -4.95 -4.91
CA VAL A 126 -5.32 -4.04 -5.91
C VAL A 126 -6.43 -4.75 -6.68
N ARG A 127 -7.49 -4.01 -6.98
CA ARG A 127 -8.64 -4.48 -7.77
C ARG A 127 -8.77 -3.67 -9.05
N ALA A 128 -9.76 -4.03 -9.88
CA ALA A 128 -10.14 -3.22 -11.04
C ALA A 128 -10.38 -1.75 -10.64
N SER A 129 -10.04 -0.81 -11.53
CA SER A 129 -10.29 0.61 -11.27
C SER A 129 -11.79 0.85 -11.27
N VAL A 130 -12.26 1.74 -10.38
CA VAL A 130 -13.65 2.22 -10.42
C VAL A 130 -13.99 2.91 -11.75
N LEU A 131 -12.97 3.39 -12.47
CA LEU A 131 -13.13 4.03 -13.77
C LEU A 131 -13.18 3.04 -14.95
N GLU A 132 -12.87 1.76 -14.77
CA GLU A 132 -12.87 0.79 -15.89
C GLU A 132 -14.21 0.71 -16.66
N PRO A 133 -15.39 0.81 -16.03
CA PRO A 133 -16.66 0.86 -16.75
C PRO A 133 -16.82 2.07 -17.69
N TYR A 134 -16.11 3.18 -17.42
CA TYR A 134 -16.28 4.44 -18.15
C TYR A 134 -15.11 4.74 -19.09
N ALA A 135 -13.89 4.36 -18.69
CA ALA A 135 -12.65 4.60 -19.42
C ALA A 135 -12.12 3.35 -20.16
N GLY A 136 -12.83 2.22 -20.05
CA GLY A 136 -12.43 0.94 -20.60
C GLY A 136 -11.48 0.15 -19.69
N LYS A 137 -11.28 -1.13 -20.05
CA LYS A 137 -10.43 -2.05 -19.29
C LYS A 137 -8.99 -1.55 -19.27
N SER A 138 -8.30 -1.76 -18.15
CA SER A 138 -6.88 -1.43 -18.04
C SER A 138 -6.05 -2.14 -19.12
N LEU A 139 -5.11 -1.40 -19.71
CA LEU A 139 -4.09 -1.93 -20.60
C LEU A 139 -3.16 -2.95 -19.91
N HIS A 140 -3.07 -2.90 -18.58
CA HIS A 140 -2.25 -3.82 -17.81
C HIS A 140 -3.09 -5.02 -17.37
N SER A 141 -2.56 -6.21 -17.63
CA SER A 141 -3.19 -7.46 -17.20
C SER A 141 -3.17 -7.64 -15.68
N ASN A 142 -2.29 -6.92 -14.96
CA ASN A 142 -2.20 -6.89 -13.51
C ASN A 142 -2.57 -5.50 -12.97
N HIS A 143 -3.55 -5.43 -12.06
CA HIS A 143 -4.02 -4.17 -11.53
C HIS A 143 -2.99 -3.46 -10.63
N GLY A 144 -2.11 -4.21 -9.96
CA GLY A 144 -0.96 -3.65 -9.24
C GLY A 144 0.05 -2.97 -10.17
N GLN A 145 0.29 -3.55 -11.36
CA GLN A 145 1.11 -2.92 -12.40
C GLN A 145 0.52 -1.58 -12.84
N ARG A 146 -0.80 -1.51 -13.05
CA ARG A 146 -1.48 -0.24 -13.39
C ARG A 146 -1.23 0.85 -12.36
N VAL A 147 -1.39 0.52 -11.07
CA VAL A 147 -1.20 1.50 -9.99
C VAL A 147 0.24 2.00 -9.95
N ILE A 148 1.23 1.09 -10.04
CA ILE A 148 2.64 1.47 -9.99
C ILE A 148 3.06 2.32 -11.20
N ILE A 149 2.59 1.97 -12.40
CA ILE A 149 2.88 2.76 -13.60
C ILE A 149 2.26 4.15 -13.47
N GLY A 150 1.00 4.25 -13.06
CA GLY A 150 0.37 5.54 -12.78
C GLY A 150 1.15 6.37 -11.75
N GLN A 151 1.60 5.74 -10.67
CA GLN A 151 2.41 6.37 -9.64
C GLN A 151 3.73 6.91 -10.20
N ARG A 152 4.45 6.11 -11.00
CA ARG A 152 5.73 6.51 -11.62
C ARG A 152 5.58 7.64 -12.64
N LEU A 153 4.45 7.70 -13.34
CA LEU A 153 4.14 8.77 -14.29
C LEU A 153 3.81 10.09 -13.57
N MET A 154 2.95 10.02 -12.55
CA MET A 154 2.48 11.22 -11.83
C MET A 154 3.54 11.78 -10.87
N GLN A 155 4.22 10.93 -10.11
CA GLN A 155 5.14 11.35 -9.04
C GLN A 155 6.54 11.66 -9.56
N THR A 156 7.15 12.76 -9.10
CA THR A 156 8.51 13.14 -9.51
C THR A 156 9.54 12.21 -8.90
N ALA A 157 9.31 11.82 -7.64
CA ALA A 157 10.08 10.80 -6.94
C ALA A 157 9.13 9.65 -6.63
N SER A 158 9.50 8.44 -7.05
CA SER A 158 8.79 7.21 -6.73
C SER A 158 9.71 6.27 -5.97
N ASP A 159 9.12 5.33 -5.24
CA ASP A 159 9.89 4.37 -4.48
C ASP A 159 10.59 3.37 -5.42
N VAL A 160 11.90 3.19 -5.21
CA VAL A 160 12.73 2.26 -6.00
C VAL A 160 12.26 0.81 -5.87
N PHE A 161 11.56 0.48 -4.77
CA PHE A 161 11.02 -0.84 -4.51
C PHE A 161 9.54 -0.99 -4.90
N LEU A 162 8.98 -0.09 -5.71
CA LEU A 162 7.67 -0.32 -6.31
C LEU A 162 7.70 -1.55 -7.22
N GLY A 163 7.02 -2.61 -6.81
CA GLY A 163 6.87 -3.85 -7.57
C GLY A 163 5.44 -4.40 -7.49
N TRP A 164 5.04 -5.20 -8.47
CA TRP A 164 3.73 -5.87 -8.47
C TRP A 164 3.89 -7.38 -8.53
N ILE A 165 2.91 -8.09 -8.01
CA ILE A 165 2.87 -9.56 -8.04
C ILE A 165 1.42 -10.04 -8.20
N ARG A 166 1.26 -11.21 -8.81
CA ARG A 166 0.02 -11.97 -8.79
C ARG A 166 0.14 -13.11 -7.79
N GLY A 167 -0.74 -13.13 -6.80
CA GLY A 167 -0.82 -14.20 -5.82
C GLY A 167 -1.34 -15.50 -6.45
N LYS A 168 -1.10 -16.63 -5.79
CA LYS A 168 -1.57 -17.97 -6.22
C LYS A 168 -3.09 -18.07 -6.36
N ASN A 169 -3.83 -17.23 -5.65
CA ASN A 169 -5.30 -17.13 -5.70
C ASN A 169 -5.80 -16.16 -6.80
N GLY A 170 -4.93 -15.75 -7.73
CA GLY A 170 -5.26 -14.83 -8.82
C GLY A 170 -5.43 -13.37 -8.42
N ARG A 171 -5.20 -13.02 -7.15
CA ARG A 171 -5.30 -11.62 -6.67
C ARG A 171 -4.03 -10.85 -7.03
N ASP A 172 -4.23 -9.61 -7.47
CA ASP A 172 -3.14 -8.71 -7.78
C ASP A 172 -2.73 -7.89 -6.55
N PHE A 173 -1.43 -7.71 -6.38
CA PHE A 173 -0.85 -6.94 -5.29
C PHE A 173 0.17 -5.96 -5.84
N TYR A 174 0.30 -4.83 -5.16
CA TYR A 174 1.44 -3.94 -5.32
C TYR A 174 2.20 -3.85 -4.00
N ILE A 175 3.51 -3.63 -4.11
CA ILE A 175 4.47 -3.60 -3.02
C ILE A 175 5.13 -2.23 -3.02
N ARG A 176 5.26 -1.64 -1.83
CA ARG A 176 6.02 -0.40 -1.58
C ARG A 176 6.83 -0.52 -0.30
N GLN A 177 8.04 0.03 -0.26
CA GLN A 177 8.84 0.14 0.95
C GLN A 177 8.66 1.49 1.65
N LEU A 178 8.55 2.59 0.88
CA LEU A 178 8.91 3.95 1.29
C LEU A 178 8.28 4.37 2.61
N ARG A 179 9.08 5.14 3.37
CA ARG A 179 8.72 5.85 4.61
C ARG A 179 7.26 6.27 4.57
N ASP A 180 6.47 5.71 5.50
CA ASP A 180 5.08 6.11 5.68
C ASP A 180 5.06 7.45 6.44
N MET A 181 5.70 8.48 5.85
CA MET A 181 5.56 9.86 6.30
C MET A 181 4.20 10.34 5.79
N LYS A 182 3.15 9.99 6.53
CA LYS A 182 1.85 10.62 6.36
C LYS A 182 1.93 11.98 7.03
N LEU A 183 2.41 12.97 6.30
CA LEU A 183 2.28 14.36 6.73
C LEU A 183 0.78 14.68 6.67
N SER A 184 0.13 14.78 7.83
CA SER A 184 -1.26 15.23 7.94
C SER A 184 -1.25 16.71 8.29
N ALA A 185 -1.96 17.52 7.51
CA ALA A 185 -2.22 18.90 7.88
C ALA A 185 -3.33 18.89 8.94
N VAL A 186 -3.02 19.38 10.14
CA VAL A 186 -4.02 19.71 11.17
C VAL A 186 -4.61 21.05 10.76
N ILE A 187 -5.85 21.04 10.27
CA ILE A 187 -6.52 22.18 9.63
C ILE A 187 -7.57 22.84 10.54
N GLU A 188 -7.81 22.26 11.71
CA GLU A 188 -8.87 22.63 12.65
C GLU A 188 -8.71 24.06 13.18
N ASP A 189 -7.47 24.54 13.31
CA ASP A 189 -7.13 25.85 13.85
C ASP A 189 -6.79 26.89 12.77
N TRP A 190 -7.01 26.57 11.49
CA TRP A 190 -6.61 27.46 10.39
C TRP A 190 -7.69 28.48 10.06
N ASP A 191 -7.25 29.70 9.74
CA ASP A 191 -8.14 30.72 9.20
C ASP A 191 -8.40 30.50 7.69
N THR A 192 -9.37 31.26 7.15
CA THR A 192 -9.74 31.20 5.73
C THR A 192 -8.57 31.51 4.79
N GLY A 193 -7.64 32.37 5.21
CA GLY A 193 -6.47 32.76 4.42
C GLY A 193 -5.51 31.58 4.24
N MET A 194 -5.18 30.92 5.34
CA MET A 194 -4.30 29.75 5.38
C MET A 194 -4.91 28.56 4.65
N LEU A 195 -6.21 28.31 4.82
CA LEU A 195 -6.94 27.29 4.05
C LEU A 195 -6.89 27.55 2.55
N ARG A 196 -7.08 28.79 2.11
CA ARG A 196 -6.98 29.16 0.68
C ARG A 196 -5.58 28.91 0.14
N GLN A 197 -4.54 29.25 0.92
CA GLN A 197 -3.17 29.04 0.51
C GLN A 197 -2.80 27.56 0.42
N TYR A 198 -3.26 26.76 1.39
CA TYR A 198 -3.12 25.31 1.33
C TYR A 198 -3.83 24.70 0.13
N GLY A 199 -5.08 25.11 -0.13
CA GLY A 199 -5.82 24.69 -1.32
C GLY A 199 -5.08 25.01 -2.62
N ARG A 200 -4.46 26.20 -2.73
CA ARG A 200 -3.61 26.56 -3.89
C ARG A 200 -2.40 25.64 -4.04
N MET A 201 -1.72 25.29 -2.94
CA MET A 201 -0.58 24.37 -2.99
C MET A 201 -1.01 22.97 -3.44
N CYS A 202 -2.12 22.45 -2.91
CA CYS A 202 -2.71 21.18 -3.33
C CYS A 202 -3.10 21.20 -4.82
N ALA A 203 -3.77 22.27 -5.26
CA ALA A 203 -4.16 22.45 -6.66
C ALA A 203 -2.94 22.46 -7.59
N HIS A 204 -1.87 23.19 -7.24
CA HIS A 204 -0.63 23.19 -8.02
C HIS A 204 0.03 21.81 -8.08
N ALA A 205 0.09 21.08 -6.97
CA ALA A 205 0.65 19.74 -6.92
C ALA A 205 -0.14 18.77 -7.81
N LEU A 206 -1.48 18.82 -7.73
CA LEU A 206 -2.39 18.00 -8.51
C LEU A 206 -2.30 18.32 -10.02
N ALA A 207 -2.36 19.61 -10.38
CA ALA A 207 -2.23 20.06 -11.76
C ALA A 207 -0.90 19.60 -12.38
N ARG A 208 0.22 19.72 -11.64
CA ARG A 208 1.53 19.26 -12.11
C ARG A 208 1.58 17.74 -12.28
N ALA A 209 0.95 16.98 -11.39
CA ALA A 209 0.89 15.52 -11.51
C ALA A 209 0.11 15.09 -12.77
N HIS A 210 -1.06 15.69 -13.01
CA HIS A 210 -1.89 15.38 -14.19
C HIS A 210 -1.26 15.83 -15.50
N ALA A 211 -0.59 17.00 -15.53
CA ALA A 211 0.14 17.48 -16.70
C ALA A 211 1.33 16.58 -17.08
N ARG A 212 1.89 15.82 -16.12
CA ARG A 212 2.97 14.85 -16.40
C ARG A 212 2.46 13.53 -16.93
N SER A 213 1.32 13.06 -16.45
CA SER A 213 0.75 11.76 -16.83
C SER A 213 -0.17 11.80 -18.05
N GLY A 214 -0.67 12.98 -18.42
CA GLY A 214 -1.60 13.18 -19.53
C GLY A 214 -1.19 14.32 -20.47
N ASP A 215 -2.01 14.60 -21.46
CA ASP A 215 -1.79 15.73 -22.37
C ASP A 215 -2.32 17.01 -21.75
N ALA A 216 -1.40 17.87 -21.30
CA ALA A 216 -1.74 19.12 -20.64
C ALA A 216 -2.54 20.08 -21.53
N ALA A 217 -2.30 20.08 -22.85
CA ALA A 217 -3.02 20.95 -23.78
C ALA A 217 -4.46 20.46 -23.97
N MET A 218 -4.66 19.15 -24.11
CA MET A 218 -5.99 18.55 -24.16
C MET A 218 -6.78 18.77 -22.87
N ILE A 219 -6.16 18.60 -21.70
CA ILE A 219 -6.80 18.83 -20.41
C ILE A 219 -7.20 20.31 -20.26
N ALA A 220 -6.29 21.23 -20.58
CA ALA A 220 -6.58 22.66 -20.55
C ALA A 220 -7.71 23.06 -21.52
N GLY A 221 -7.70 22.51 -22.74
CA GLY A 221 -8.74 22.75 -23.74
C GLY A 221 -10.11 22.20 -23.32
N TYR A 222 -10.14 21.03 -22.68
CA TYR A 222 -11.37 20.43 -22.16
C TYR A 222 -11.97 21.23 -20.99
N MET A 223 -11.14 21.72 -20.06
CA MET A 223 -11.61 22.58 -18.96
C MET A 223 -12.12 23.93 -19.47
N GLY A 224 -11.53 24.45 -20.56
CA GLY A 224 -11.89 25.74 -21.12
C GLY A 224 -11.54 26.91 -20.20
N SER A 225 -12.19 28.06 -20.41
CA SER A 225 -12.01 29.29 -19.63
C SER A 225 -13.24 29.70 -18.81
N GLY A 226 -14.30 28.88 -18.84
CA GLY A 226 -15.54 29.12 -18.10
C GLY A 226 -15.49 28.59 -16.67
N GLN A 227 -16.55 28.81 -15.90
CA GLN A 227 -16.67 28.37 -14.51
C GLN A 227 -17.21 26.93 -14.36
N THR A 228 -17.64 26.29 -15.45
CA THR A 228 -18.30 24.97 -15.41
C THR A 228 -17.49 23.90 -14.69
N PHE A 229 -16.17 23.84 -14.91
CA PHE A 229 -15.32 22.88 -14.21
C PHE A 229 -15.17 23.23 -12.72
N ASP A 230 -15.00 24.52 -12.40
CA ASP A 230 -14.88 24.99 -11.02
C ASP A 230 -16.14 24.67 -10.22
N ASP A 231 -17.31 24.93 -10.81
CA ASP A 231 -18.62 24.62 -10.23
C ASP A 231 -18.78 23.10 -10.00
N ALA A 232 -18.45 22.28 -11.02
CA ALA A 232 -18.55 20.83 -10.91
C ALA A 232 -17.63 20.23 -9.83
N ILE A 233 -16.42 20.78 -9.66
CA ILE A 233 -15.51 20.34 -8.59
C ILE A 233 -16.03 20.79 -7.21
N CYS A 234 -16.63 21.97 -7.12
CA CYS A 234 -17.23 22.48 -5.88
C CYS A 234 -18.45 21.63 -5.45
N GLU A 235 -19.32 21.32 -6.40
CA GLU A 235 -20.47 20.43 -6.24
C GLU A 235 -20.00 19.05 -5.75
N PHE A 236 -19.09 18.41 -6.52
CA PHE A 236 -18.51 17.12 -6.15
C PHE A 236 -17.89 17.12 -4.74
N ALA A 237 -17.12 18.16 -4.38
CA ALA A 237 -16.51 18.25 -3.05
C ALA A 237 -17.57 18.31 -1.93
N THR A 238 -18.68 19.02 -2.16
CA THR A 238 -19.77 19.19 -1.20
C THR A 238 -20.59 17.90 -1.05
N GLU A 239 -20.92 17.22 -2.16
CA GLU A 239 -21.56 15.89 -2.09
C GLU A 239 -20.64 14.86 -1.43
N TYR A 240 -19.35 14.84 -1.81
CA TYR A 240 -18.40 13.89 -1.27
C TYR A 240 -18.22 14.06 0.25
N CYS A 241 -18.20 15.31 0.74
CA CYS A 241 -18.22 15.61 2.17
C CYS A 241 -19.47 15.01 2.86
N SER A 242 -20.64 15.18 2.23
CA SER A 242 -21.91 14.64 2.74
C SER A 242 -21.90 13.11 2.76
N GLN A 243 -21.41 12.48 1.69
CA GLN A 243 -21.26 11.03 1.58
C GLN A 243 -20.31 10.49 2.65
N ASN A 244 -19.14 11.10 2.83
CA ASN A 244 -18.16 10.69 3.85
C ASN A 244 -18.76 10.76 5.26
N ARG A 245 -19.56 11.79 5.56
CA ARG A 245 -20.27 11.91 6.84
C ARG A 245 -21.31 10.81 7.03
N ASN A 246 -22.03 10.44 5.97
CA ASN A 246 -23.00 9.34 6.01
C ASN A 246 -22.31 7.99 6.21
N ASP A 247 -21.19 7.76 5.52
CA ASP A 247 -20.39 6.54 5.65
C ASP A 247 -19.81 6.40 7.06
N TYR A 248 -19.32 7.50 7.65
CA TYR A 248 -18.86 7.50 9.03
C TYR A 248 -19.98 7.14 10.02
N ARG A 249 -21.19 7.68 9.82
CA ARG A 249 -22.36 7.31 10.64
C ARG A 249 -22.74 5.84 10.48
N ALA A 250 -22.71 5.33 9.25
CA ALA A 250 -23.00 3.93 8.95
C ALA A 250 -21.96 2.99 9.58
N PHE A 251 -20.69 3.37 9.53
CA PHE A 251 -19.58 2.68 10.17
C PHE A 251 -19.77 2.60 11.69
N LEU A 252 -20.04 3.73 12.35
CA LEU A 252 -20.34 3.75 13.79
C LEU A 252 -21.57 2.91 14.15
N ALA A 253 -22.62 2.93 13.33
CA ALA A 253 -23.80 2.10 13.53
C ALA A 253 -23.50 0.61 13.39
N ALA A 254 -22.59 0.22 12.49
CA ALA A 254 -22.15 -1.16 12.33
C ALA A 254 -21.34 -1.66 13.54
N ILE A 255 -20.48 -0.80 14.11
CA ILE A 255 -19.75 -1.09 15.36
C ILE A 255 -20.74 -1.30 16.51
N ARG A 256 -21.68 -0.37 16.71
CA ARG A 256 -22.71 -0.50 17.77
C ARG A 256 -23.55 -1.77 17.65
N LYS A 257 -23.79 -2.24 16.43
CA LYS A 257 -24.53 -3.48 16.15
C LYS A 257 -23.66 -4.75 16.19
N GLY A 258 -22.38 -4.63 16.55
CA GLY A 258 -21.44 -5.76 16.63
C GLY A 258 -21.10 -6.40 15.27
N ARG A 259 -21.39 -5.74 14.15
CA ARG A 259 -21.05 -6.26 12.80
C ARG A 259 -19.59 -6.05 12.45
N ILE A 260 -18.97 -5.04 13.05
CA ILE A 260 -17.56 -4.68 12.86
C ILE A 260 -16.93 -4.55 14.23
N GLU A 261 -15.83 -5.26 14.46
CA GLU A 261 -15.00 -5.11 15.67
C GLU A 261 -14.10 -3.87 15.49
N ALA A 262 -14.30 -2.85 16.32
CA ALA A 262 -13.41 -1.69 16.38
C ALA A 262 -12.30 -1.97 17.39
N ARG A 263 -11.05 -1.86 16.96
CA ARG A 263 -9.88 -1.88 17.85
C ARG A 263 -9.35 -0.47 17.93
N MET A 264 -9.27 0.07 19.14
CA MET A 264 -8.49 1.27 19.40
C MET A 264 -7.05 0.79 19.56
N ASP A 265 -6.13 1.27 18.74
CA ASP A 265 -4.71 1.04 18.98
C ASP A 265 -4.39 1.66 20.35
N GLN A 266 -3.92 0.83 21.29
CA GLN A 266 -3.33 1.31 22.53
C GLN A 266 -1.99 1.93 22.16
N GLU A 267 -1.82 3.22 22.46
CA GLU A 267 -0.56 3.95 22.31
C GLU A 267 0.60 3.27 23.07
#